data_AF-A0A086AGH6-F1
#
_entry.id   AF-A0A086AGH6-F1
#
_cell.length_a   1.000
_cell.length_b   1.000
_cell.length_c   1.000
_cell.angle_alpha   90.00
_cell.angle_beta   90.00
_cell.angle_gamma   90.00
#
_symmetry.space_group_name_H-M   'P 1'
#
loop_
_entity.id
_entity.type
_entity.pdbx_description
1 polymer ?
#
loop_
_entity_poly.entity_id
_entity_poly.type
_entity_poly.pdbx_seq_one_letter_code
_entity_poly.pdbx_strand_id
1 'polypeptide(L)'
;MKSSRSFYIAIILFSFLFTSCIEKNSDDPNEVYQLWSGREPEKDVKILKGQYWQSAHFTLEYKMYMELYATQEWIEEFIKINDLKVHTSEIDLPNDAPSWFKPKIGFTAFSSPNDISSIYFVDLKNGYLLFHETQL
;
A
#
# COMPACT_ATOMS: atom_id res chain seq x y z
N MET A 1 33.12 36.72 -22.58
CA MET A 1 31.75 36.63 -22.00
C MET A 1 31.86 36.59 -20.48
N LYS A 2 31.45 37.65 -19.77
CA LYS A 2 31.39 37.66 -18.29
C LYS A 2 30.12 36.92 -17.87
N SER A 3 30.26 35.67 -17.42
CA SER A 3 29.14 34.94 -16.79
C SER A 3 28.74 35.69 -15.51
N SER A 4 27.49 36.15 -15.44
CA SER A 4 27.00 36.94 -14.31
C SER A 4 26.75 36.02 -13.11
N ARG A 5 27.06 36.48 -11.89
CA ARG A 5 26.74 35.75 -10.63
C ARG A 5 25.27 35.31 -10.59
N SER A 6 24.37 36.09 -11.19
CA SER A 6 22.95 35.79 -11.32
C SER A 6 22.65 34.52 -12.14
N PHE A 7 23.46 34.20 -13.15
CA PHE A 7 23.32 32.97 -13.94
C PHE A 7 23.61 31.72 -13.11
N TYR A 8 24.65 31.76 -12.27
CA TYR A 8 24.96 30.65 -11.36
C TYR A 8 23.90 30.49 -10.25
N ILE A 9 23.36 31.59 -9.73
CA ILE A 9 22.26 31.56 -8.75
C ILE A 9 21.00 30.94 -9.37
N ALA A 10 20.67 31.28 -10.63
CA ALA A 10 19.55 30.70 -11.33
C ALA A 10 19.73 29.18 -11.58
N ILE A 11 20.93 28.73 -11.95
CA ILE A 11 21.23 27.30 -12.12
C ILE A 11 21.08 26.54 -10.79
N ILE A 12 21.60 27.09 -9.68
CA ILE A 12 21.49 26.46 -8.35
C ILE A 12 20.02 26.34 -7.92
N LEU A 13 19.22 27.39 -8.10
CA LEU A 13 17.77 27.37 -7.82
C LEU A 13 17.02 26.37 -8.72
N PHE A 14 17.42 26.24 -9.99
CA PHE A 14 16.81 25.30 -10.94
C PHE A 14 17.18 23.84 -10.62
N SER A 15 18.39 23.57 -10.09
CA SER A 15 18.78 22.21 -9.67
C SER A 15 17.99 21.66 -8.49
N PHE A 16 17.41 22.49 -7.62
CA PHE A 16 16.51 22.02 -6.55
C PHE A 16 15.15 21.53 -7.07
N LEU A 17 14.72 21.95 -8.27
CA LEU A 17 13.46 21.54 -8.88
C LEU A 17 13.50 20.13 -9.49
N PHE A 18 14.69 19.53 -9.67
CA PHE A 18 14.86 18.18 -10.21
C PHE A 18 15.05 17.10 -9.14
N THR A 19 14.84 17.42 -7.86
CA THR A 19 14.76 16.41 -6.80
C THR A 19 13.37 15.76 -6.79
N SER A 20 12.86 15.35 -7.96
CA SER A 20 11.62 14.58 -8.01
C SER A 20 11.95 13.16 -7.58
N CYS A 21 11.49 12.84 -6.37
CA CYS A 21 10.90 11.58 -5.94
C CYS A 21 11.52 10.32 -6.57
N ILE A 22 12.24 9.55 -5.76
CA ILE A 22 12.73 8.23 -6.15
C ILE A 22 11.58 7.24 -6.01
N GLU A 23 11.35 6.43 -7.04
CA GLU A 23 10.43 5.29 -6.97
C GLU A 23 10.82 4.39 -5.80
N LYS A 24 9.86 3.99 -4.97
CA LYS A 24 10.11 3.12 -3.84
C LYS A 24 9.50 1.74 -4.08
N ASN A 25 10.33 0.71 -3.92
CA ASN A 25 9.94 -0.68 -4.02
C ASN A 25 10.39 -1.44 -2.79
N SER A 26 9.58 -2.39 -2.33
CA SER A 26 10.03 -3.34 -1.31
C SER A 26 9.24 -4.65 -1.41
N ASP A 27 9.96 -5.76 -1.22
CA ASP A 27 9.38 -7.08 -0.97
C ASP A 27 9.67 -7.56 0.48
N ASP A 28 10.28 -6.70 1.32
CA ASP A 28 10.48 -7.01 2.74
C ASP A 28 9.14 -6.85 3.49
N PRO A 29 8.62 -7.91 4.14
CA PRO A 29 7.29 -7.87 4.74
C PRO A 29 7.11 -6.74 5.78
N ASN A 30 8.14 -6.46 6.59
CA ASN A 30 8.04 -5.44 7.63
C ASN A 30 8.15 -4.04 7.02
N GLU A 31 9.06 -3.84 6.07
CA GLU A 31 9.17 -2.56 5.36
C GLU A 31 7.89 -2.24 4.60
N VAL A 32 7.27 -3.22 3.94
CA VAL A 32 5.99 -3.03 3.23
C VAL A 32 4.88 -2.57 4.19
N TYR A 33 4.80 -3.17 5.38
CA TYR A 33 3.84 -2.72 6.40
C TYR A 33 4.14 -1.31 6.91
N GLN A 34 5.41 -0.96 7.12
CA GLN A 34 5.80 0.39 7.51
C GLN A 34 5.47 1.43 6.44
N LEU A 35 5.65 1.07 5.17
CA LEU A 35 5.34 1.93 4.04
C LEU A 35 3.84 2.20 3.92
N TRP A 36 3.04 1.17 4.13
CA TRP A 36 1.59 1.26 4.10
C TRP A 36 1.02 2.01 5.32
N SER A 37 1.42 1.60 6.53
CA SER A 37 0.80 2.10 7.77
C SER A 37 1.49 3.33 8.37
N GLY A 38 2.71 3.65 7.92
CA GLY A 38 3.56 4.67 8.55
C GLY A 38 4.16 4.25 9.90
N ARG A 39 4.01 2.99 10.32
CA ARG A 39 4.48 2.48 11.62
C ARG A 39 4.99 1.04 11.55
N GLU A 40 5.76 0.63 12.56
CA GLU A 40 6.21 -0.75 12.70
C GLU A 40 5.02 -1.71 12.94
N PRO A 41 5.11 -2.98 12.49
CA PRO A 41 4.13 -4.01 12.84
C PRO A 41 3.97 -4.16 14.36
N GLU A 42 2.73 -4.09 14.82
CA GLU A 42 2.38 -4.32 16.21
C GLU A 42 2.44 -5.82 16.56
N LYS A 43 2.48 -6.17 17.85
CA LYS A 43 2.64 -7.58 18.29
C LYS A 43 1.48 -8.49 17.91
N ASP A 44 0.32 -7.91 17.67
CA ASP A 44 -0.92 -8.54 17.23
C ASP A 44 -0.96 -8.72 15.71
N VAL A 45 0.01 -8.17 14.95
CA VAL A 45 0.10 -8.30 13.50
C VAL A 45 1.40 -9.00 13.12
N LYS A 46 1.29 -10.06 12.32
CA LYS A 46 2.43 -10.79 11.75
C LYS A 46 2.35 -10.79 10.23
N ILE A 47 3.25 -10.05 9.58
CA ILE A 47 3.34 -10.03 8.13
C ILE A 47 4.11 -11.26 7.65
N LEU A 48 3.54 -11.98 6.67
CA LEU A 48 4.12 -13.17 6.06
C LEU A 48 4.81 -12.82 4.74
N LYS A 49 4.18 -11.97 3.93
CA LYS A 49 4.70 -11.49 2.64
C LYS A 49 4.23 -10.06 2.39
N GLY A 50 5.06 -9.30 1.70
CA GLY A 50 4.72 -7.97 1.21
C GLY A 50 5.27 -7.78 -0.20
N GLN A 51 4.59 -6.96 -0.98
CA GLN A 51 5.13 -6.34 -2.19
C GLN A 51 4.58 -4.93 -2.27
N TYR A 52 5.45 -3.95 -2.47
CA TYR A 52 5.11 -2.53 -2.51
C TYR A 52 5.80 -1.86 -3.69
N TRP A 53 5.05 -1.01 -4.39
CA TRP A 53 5.55 -0.06 -5.37
C TRP A 53 4.92 1.31 -5.10
N GLN A 54 5.71 2.37 -5.17
CA GLN A 54 5.27 3.75 -5.06
C GLN A 54 5.97 4.59 -6.12
N SER A 55 5.20 5.46 -6.78
CA SER A 55 5.69 6.28 -7.88
C SER A 55 6.72 7.33 -7.46
N ALA A 56 7.51 7.72 -8.45
CA ALA A 56 8.44 8.85 -8.43
C ALA A 56 7.73 10.20 -8.64
N HIS A 57 6.44 10.33 -8.32
CA HIS A 57 5.69 11.56 -8.49
C HIS A 57 5.51 12.31 -7.16
N PHE A 58 5.11 13.59 -7.25
CA PHE A 58 4.81 14.39 -6.06
C PHE A 58 3.53 13.92 -5.36
N THR A 59 2.58 13.39 -6.14
CA THR A 59 1.40 12.68 -5.66
C THR A 59 1.82 11.31 -5.11
N LEU A 60 1.28 10.95 -3.93
CA LEU A 60 1.52 9.64 -3.33
C LEU A 60 0.67 8.61 -4.07
N GLU A 61 1.22 8.09 -5.16
CA GLU A 61 0.63 6.98 -5.92
C GLU A 61 1.36 5.71 -5.53
N TYR A 62 0.63 4.69 -5.11
CA TYR A 62 1.23 3.43 -4.69
C TYR A 62 0.29 2.25 -4.92
N LYS A 63 0.90 1.07 -4.96
CA LYS A 63 0.24 -0.21 -5.03
C LYS A 63 0.92 -1.18 -4.09
N MET A 64 0.14 -1.95 -3.36
CA MET A 64 0.70 -2.94 -2.44
C MET A 64 -0.12 -4.22 -2.38
N TYR A 65 0.59 -5.30 -2.04
CA TYR A 65 0.03 -6.58 -1.66
C TYR A 65 0.63 -6.99 -0.32
N MET A 66 -0.19 -7.49 0.60
CA MET A 66 0.29 -8.09 1.85
C MET A 66 -0.46 -9.38 2.18
N GLU A 67 0.28 -10.32 2.75
CA GLU A 67 -0.25 -11.52 3.40
C GLU A 67 0.11 -11.41 4.89
N LEU A 68 -0.88 -11.44 5.78
CA LEU A 68 -0.63 -11.29 7.22
C LEU A 68 -1.58 -12.12 8.09
N TYR A 69 -1.16 -12.33 9.33
CA TYR A 69 -2.05 -12.71 10.42
C TYR A 69 -2.29 -11.51 11.34
N ALA A 70 -3.50 -11.36 11.84
CA ALA A 70 -3.85 -10.42 12.88
C ALA A 70 -4.79 -11.04 13.91
N THR A 71 -4.85 -10.47 15.11
CA THR A 71 -5.87 -10.85 16.11
C THR A 71 -7.26 -10.41 15.64
N GLN A 72 -8.30 -11.06 16.17
CA GLN A 72 -9.67 -10.72 15.82
C GLN A 72 -9.99 -9.26 16.18
N GLU A 73 -9.50 -8.79 17.32
CA GLU A 73 -9.70 -7.40 17.77
C GLU A 73 -9.10 -6.41 16.77
N TRP A 74 -7.89 -6.68 16.27
CA TRP A 74 -7.22 -5.82 15.30
C TRP A 74 -8.00 -5.77 13.98
N ILE A 75 -8.52 -6.91 13.51
CA ILE A 75 -9.30 -7.01 12.27
C ILE A 75 -10.61 -6.22 12.38
N GLU A 76 -11.32 -6.36 13.49
CA GLU A 76 -12.57 -5.64 13.74
C GLU A 76 -12.35 -4.13 13.82
N GLU A 77 -11.27 -3.69 14.47
CA GLU A 77 -10.89 -2.29 14.52
C GLU A 77 -10.48 -1.76 13.14
N PHE A 78 -9.69 -2.52 12.38
CA PHE A 78 -9.29 -2.17 11.02
C PHE A 78 -10.50 -1.97 10.11
N ILE A 79 -11.46 -2.90 10.12
CA ILE A 79 -12.72 -2.80 9.35
C ILE A 79 -13.51 -1.56 9.77
N LYS A 80 -13.58 -1.28 11.08
CA LYS A 80 -14.35 -0.17 11.63
C LYS A 80 -13.73 1.20 11.30
N ILE A 81 -12.43 1.38 11.51
CA ILE A 81 -11.75 2.67 11.31
C ILE A 81 -11.75 3.06 9.82
N ASN A 82 -11.64 2.08 8.92
CA ASN A 82 -11.64 2.31 7.48
C ASN A 82 -13.05 2.28 6.84
N ASP A 83 -14.11 2.18 7.66
CA ASP A 83 -15.52 2.05 7.23
C ASP A 83 -15.72 0.99 6.14
N LEU A 84 -15.03 -0.15 6.25
CA LEU A 84 -15.06 -1.19 5.23
C LEU A 84 -16.41 -1.93 5.26
N LYS A 85 -16.94 -2.20 4.07
CA LYS A 85 -18.15 -3.00 3.88
C LYS A 85 -17.82 -4.28 3.14
N VAL A 86 -18.66 -5.29 3.31
CA VAL A 86 -18.56 -6.52 2.52
C VAL A 86 -18.66 -6.17 1.05
N HIS A 87 -17.67 -6.59 0.27
CA HIS A 87 -17.63 -6.39 -1.16
C HIS A 87 -18.61 -7.35 -1.84
N THR A 88 -19.56 -6.81 -2.61
CA THR A 88 -20.65 -7.61 -3.22
C THR A 88 -20.52 -7.79 -4.73
N SER A 89 -19.68 -7.00 -5.38
CA SER A 89 -19.45 -7.07 -6.82
C SER A 89 -18.45 -8.18 -7.17
N GLU A 90 -18.36 -8.49 -8.47
CA GLU A 90 -17.31 -9.37 -8.95
C GLU A 90 -15.94 -8.73 -8.75
N ILE A 91 -14.99 -9.50 -8.21
CA ILE A 91 -13.65 -9.03 -7.92
C ILE A 91 -12.73 -9.49 -9.03
N ASP A 92 -12.22 -8.53 -9.80
CA ASP A 92 -11.16 -8.77 -10.78
C ASP A 92 -9.83 -8.33 -10.16
N LEU A 93 -8.92 -9.29 -9.96
CA LEU A 93 -7.59 -8.99 -9.44
C LEU A 93 -6.67 -8.54 -10.59
N PRO A 94 -5.80 -7.54 -10.37
CA PRO A 94 -4.86 -7.13 -11.39
C PRO A 94 -3.98 -8.29 -11.90
N ASN A 95 -3.72 -8.32 -13.20
CA ASN A 95 -2.92 -9.38 -13.85
C ASN A 95 -1.47 -9.46 -13.33
N ASP A 96 -0.96 -8.37 -12.76
CA ASP A 96 0.36 -8.23 -12.18
C ASP A 96 0.37 -8.54 -10.67
N ALA A 97 -0.72 -9.08 -10.11
CA ALA A 97 -0.73 -9.53 -8.72
C ALA A 97 0.33 -10.62 -8.47
N PRO A 98 1.01 -10.62 -7.31
CA PRO A 98 2.00 -11.62 -6.99
C PRO A 98 1.42 -13.03 -7.04
N SER A 99 2.21 -14.00 -7.50
CA SER A 99 1.79 -15.40 -7.62
C SER A 99 1.34 -16.06 -6.30
N TRP A 100 1.72 -15.46 -5.16
CA TRP A 100 1.31 -15.87 -3.82
C TRP A 100 0.02 -15.20 -3.32
N PHE A 101 -0.44 -14.12 -3.95
CA PHE A 101 -1.66 -13.40 -3.59
C PHE A 101 -2.89 -14.13 -4.12
N LYS A 102 -3.35 -15.13 -3.36
CA LYS A 102 -4.43 -16.04 -3.77
C LYS A 102 -5.51 -16.12 -2.69
N PRO A 103 -6.58 -15.34 -2.80
CA PRO A 103 -7.76 -15.48 -1.95
C PRO A 103 -8.30 -16.92 -2.02
N LYS A 104 -8.64 -17.48 -0.86
CA LYS A 104 -9.15 -18.85 -0.76
C LYS A 104 -10.66 -18.84 -0.59
N ILE A 105 -11.29 -19.96 -0.93
CA ILE A 105 -12.71 -20.19 -0.66
C ILE A 105 -12.98 -19.99 0.83
N GLY A 106 -14.03 -19.24 1.16
CA GLY A 106 -14.44 -18.95 2.54
C GLY A 106 -13.91 -17.63 3.09
N PHE A 107 -13.08 -16.89 2.34
CA PHE A 107 -12.68 -15.55 2.73
C PHE A 107 -13.81 -14.57 2.42
N THR A 108 -14.01 -13.60 3.31
CA THR A 108 -14.89 -12.46 3.07
C THR A 108 -14.07 -11.30 2.51
N ALA A 109 -14.46 -10.78 1.37
CA ALA A 109 -13.85 -9.58 0.80
C ALA A 109 -14.51 -8.32 1.37
N PHE A 110 -13.68 -7.33 1.68
CA PHE A 110 -14.09 -6.02 2.16
C PHE A 110 -13.48 -4.93 1.28
N SER A 111 -14.21 -3.84 1.06
CA SER A 111 -13.70 -2.64 0.40
C SER A 111 -14.37 -1.39 0.99
N SER A 112 -13.79 -0.22 0.72
CA SER A 112 -14.45 1.03 1.05
C SER A 112 -15.65 1.25 0.11
N PRO A 113 -16.77 1.85 0.57
CA PRO A 113 -17.84 2.28 -0.33
C PRO A 113 -17.38 3.32 -1.36
N ASN A 114 -16.33 4.08 -1.04
CA ASN A 114 -15.83 5.18 -1.86
C ASN A 114 -14.62 4.78 -2.73
N ASP A 115 -13.98 3.65 -2.41
CA ASP A 115 -12.86 3.09 -3.16
C ASP A 115 -12.98 1.57 -3.23
N ILE A 116 -13.26 1.08 -4.43
CA ILE A 116 -13.39 -0.36 -4.73
C ILE A 116 -12.10 -0.93 -5.35
N SER A 117 -11.09 -0.10 -5.62
CA SER A 117 -9.81 -0.57 -6.16
C SER A 117 -8.98 -1.30 -5.10
N SER A 118 -9.17 -0.91 -3.85
CA SER A 118 -8.58 -1.53 -2.67
C SER A 118 -9.51 -2.59 -2.07
N ILE A 119 -9.01 -3.82 -1.95
CA ILE A 119 -9.77 -4.99 -1.51
C ILE A 119 -8.99 -5.76 -0.45
N TYR A 120 -9.67 -6.11 0.63
CA TYR A 120 -9.14 -6.83 1.77
C TYR A 120 -9.89 -8.15 1.93
N PHE A 121 -9.21 -9.27 1.72
CA PHE A 121 -9.80 -10.59 1.92
C PHE A 121 -9.46 -11.09 3.32
N VAL A 122 -10.48 -11.51 4.07
CA VAL A 122 -10.37 -11.82 5.49
C VAL A 122 -10.93 -13.20 5.79
N ASP A 123 -10.12 -14.04 6.42
CA ASP A 123 -10.56 -15.24 7.13
C ASP A 123 -10.70 -14.90 8.62
N LEU A 124 -11.89 -14.47 9.02
CA LEU A 124 -12.21 -14.08 10.40
C LEU A 124 -11.99 -15.21 11.41
N LYS A 125 -12.02 -16.48 10.97
CA LYS A 125 -11.86 -17.60 11.88
C LYS A 125 -10.39 -17.80 12.29
N ASN A 126 -9.49 -17.61 11.34
CA ASN A 126 -8.06 -17.89 11.52
C ASN A 126 -7.21 -16.63 11.64
N GLY A 127 -7.82 -15.45 11.55
CA GLY A 127 -7.14 -14.16 11.60
C GLY A 127 -6.19 -13.94 10.42
N TYR A 128 -6.44 -14.58 9.28
CA TYR A 128 -5.57 -14.51 8.10
C TYR A 128 -6.13 -13.50 7.10
N LEU A 129 -5.28 -12.64 6.57
CA LEU A 129 -5.68 -11.57 5.66
C LEU A 129 -4.79 -11.49 4.43
N LEU A 130 -5.40 -11.06 3.33
CA LEU A 130 -4.74 -10.67 2.09
C LEU A 130 -5.18 -9.26 1.74
N PHE A 131 -4.24 -8.33 1.67
CA PHE A 131 -4.50 -6.94 1.32
C PHE A 131 -4.06 -6.67 -0.11
N HIS A 132 -4.92 -6.06 -0.90
CA HIS A 132 -4.57 -5.36 -2.14
C HIS A 132 -5.05 -3.92 -1.98
N GLU A 133 -4.15 -2.96 -1.99
CA GLU A 133 -4.51 -1.54 -1.90
C GLU A 133 -3.80 -0.77 -3.00
N THR A 134 -4.53 0.18 -3.56
CA THR A 134 -4.06 1.05 -4.64
C THR A 134 -4.52 2.47 -4.33
N GLN A 135 -3.58 3.41 -4.41
CA GLN A 135 -3.88 4.83 -4.39
C GLN A 135 -3.27 5.43 -5.66
N LEU A 136 -4.11 6.03 -6.51
CA LEU A 136 -3.74 6.65 -7.79
C LEU A 136 -4.24 8.09 -7.85
#